data_AF-A0A7W2B2Q8-F1
#
_entry.id   AF-A0A7W2B2Q8-F1
#
_cell.length_a   1.000
_cell.length_b   1.000
_cell.length_c   1.000
_cell.angle_alpha   90.00
_cell.angle_beta   90.00
_cell.angle_gamma   90.00
#
_symmetry.space_group_name_H-M   'P 1'
#
loop_
_entity.id
_entity.type
_entity.pdbx_description
1 polymer ?
#
loop_
_entity_poly.entity_id
_entity_poly.type
_entity_poly.pdbx_seq_one_letter_code
_entity_poly.pdbx_strand_id
1 'polypeptide(L)'
;MGSIPVIGTAIVNTPYWLHRLYMSIDYPVDNFVVFNNNGRGQITNEVDLIKEIPNRYIKNVHVCHLPANVGCSGAWNLIIKTFMKAPYWVIANHDIKFEPGFLEEMNNKAQDKEVGIVHGNGGGWDIFLLKDWMVEKYGLFDENLYPGYCEDMDYGMRFIHDDVKRVLSLDSGYYHGGKKNDYSDGSQTWRSEPSIAHGIHVAHEMNKQYLHLKWNETWQAHVEGETNKTPFNIPDMPVSFTTYDLGFVRRKHLGF
;
A
#
# COMPACT_ATOMS: atom_id res chain seq x y z
N MET A 1 25.73 -2.20 -9.22
CA MET A 1 24.34 -2.70 -9.12
C MET A 1 23.77 -2.19 -7.82
N GLY A 2 22.57 -1.61 -7.85
CA GLY A 2 21.91 -1.07 -6.67
C GLY A 2 21.23 -2.16 -5.83
N SER A 3 20.66 -1.75 -4.70
CA SER A 3 19.80 -2.59 -3.84
C SER A 3 18.52 -1.81 -3.58
N ILE A 4 17.39 -2.49 -3.52
CA ILE A 4 16.13 -1.88 -3.07
C ILE A 4 16.23 -1.65 -1.55
N PRO A 5 16.12 -0.41 -1.05
CA PRO A 5 16.30 -0.11 0.37
C PRO A 5 15.29 -0.85 1.27
N VAL A 6 14.03 -0.89 0.83
CA VAL A 6 12.92 -1.48 1.57
C VAL A 6 11.89 -2.06 0.62
N ILE A 7 11.52 -3.33 0.85
CA ILE A 7 10.24 -3.89 0.41
C ILE A 7 9.40 -4.11 1.67
N GLY A 8 8.22 -3.51 1.72
CA GLY A 8 7.30 -3.64 2.84
C GLY A 8 5.97 -4.23 2.43
N THR A 9 5.40 -5.05 3.31
CA THR A 9 4.06 -5.61 3.14
C THR A 9 3.32 -5.70 4.48
N ALA A 10 2.01 -5.85 4.40
CA ALA A 10 1.17 -6.11 5.55
C ALA A 10 0.21 -7.27 5.27
N ILE A 11 -0.01 -8.09 6.29
CA ILE A 11 -0.80 -9.32 6.20
C ILE A 11 -1.84 -9.37 7.30
N VAL A 12 -3.07 -9.76 6.96
CA VAL A 12 -4.16 -9.97 7.92
C VAL A 12 -4.45 -11.46 8.08
N ASN A 13 -4.38 -12.25 7.01
CA ASN A 13 -4.62 -13.69 7.01
C ASN A 13 -3.85 -14.38 5.88
N THR A 14 -3.95 -15.71 5.82
CA THR A 14 -3.39 -16.55 4.74
C THR A 14 -1.88 -16.36 4.48
N PRO A 15 -1.00 -16.84 5.40
CA PRO A 15 0.46 -16.73 5.28
C PRO A 15 1.07 -17.33 4.01
N TYR A 16 0.39 -18.27 3.37
CA TYR A 16 0.81 -18.84 2.07
C TYR A 16 1.21 -17.75 1.06
N TRP A 17 0.38 -16.70 0.95
CA TRP A 17 0.61 -15.61 0.01
C TRP A 17 1.88 -14.83 0.34
N LEU A 18 2.10 -14.51 1.62
CA LEU A 18 3.32 -13.86 2.09
C LEU A 18 4.57 -14.67 1.77
N HIS A 19 4.54 -15.98 2.01
CA HIS A 19 5.66 -16.86 1.69
C HIS A 19 5.94 -16.86 0.18
N ARG A 20 4.90 -16.85 -0.65
CA ARG A 20 5.03 -16.77 -2.10
C ARG A 20 5.64 -15.43 -2.56
N LEU A 21 5.21 -14.31 -1.97
CA LEU A 21 5.80 -12.99 -2.20
C LEU A 21 7.30 -13.02 -1.88
N TYR A 22 7.64 -13.47 -0.66
CA TYR A 22 9.02 -13.55 -0.18
C TYR A 22 9.92 -14.39 -1.09
N MET A 23 9.43 -15.55 -1.53
CA MET A 23 10.18 -16.45 -2.41
C MET A 23 10.30 -15.95 -3.85
N SER A 24 9.49 -14.98 -4.26
CA SER A 24 9.57 -14.38 -5.60
C SER A 24 10.60 -13.26 -5.73
N ILE A 25 11.19 -12.81 -4.63
CA ILE A 25 12.22 -11.77 -4.63
C ILE A 25 13.51 -12.31 -5.26
N ASP A 26 13.91 -11.72 -6.39
CA ASP A 26 15.05 -12.15 -7.21
C ASP A 26 16.11 -11.04 -7.45
N TYR A 27 15.98 -9.91 -6.76
CA TYR A 27 16.89 -8.75 -6.84
C TYR A 27 17.35 -8.33 -5.44
N PRO A 28 18.57 -7.78 -5.25
CA PRO A 28 19.04 -7.34 -3.93
C PRO A 28 18.08 -6.38 -3.21
N VAL A 29 17.78 -6.71 -1.95
CA VAL A 29 16.92 -5.94 -1.03
C VAL A 29 17.62 -5.80 0.32
N ASP A 30 17.73 -4.57 0.82
CA ASP A 30 18.37 -4.30 2.12
C ASP A 30 17.47 -4.67 3.29
N ASN A 31 16.16 -4.39 3.19
CA ASN A 31 15.19 -4.68 4.24
C ASN A 31 13.88 -5.21 3.63
N PHE A 32 13.50 -6.43 4.00
CA PHE A 32 12.15 -6.93 3.80
C PHE A 32 11.40 -6.83 5.13
N VAL A 33 10.32 -6.05 5.19
CA VAL A 33 9.53 -5.85 6.41
C VAL A 33 8.10 -6.32 6.24
N VAL A 34 7.61 -7.06 7.22
CA VAL A 34 6.23 -7.52 7.31
C VAL A 34 5.58 -6.96 8.57
N PHE A 35 4.48 -6.23 8.38
CA PHE A 35 3.57 -5.92 9.47
C PHE A 35 2.47 -6.98 9.51
N ASN A 36 2.52 -7.85 10.51
CA ASN A 36 1.43 -8.75 10.83
C ASN A 36 0.30 -7.92 11.45
N ASN A 37 -0.63 -7.53 10.58
CA ASN A 37 -1.79 -6.67 10.82
C ASN A 37 -3.04 -7.50 11.19
N ASN A 38 -2.85 -8.77 11.59
CA ASN A 38 -3.93 -9.69 11.95
C ASN A 38 -4.64 -9.30 13.24
N GLY A 39 -3.96 -8.68 14.21
CA GLY A 39 -4.55 -8.25 15.50
C GLY A 39 -5.07 -9.36 16.42
N ARG A 40 -5.19 -10.61 15.95
CA ARG A 40 -5.77 -11.75 16.69
C ARG A 40 -4.76 -12.82 17.06
N GLY A 41 -3.51 -12.67 16.62
CA GLY A 41 -2.42 -13.61 16.86
C GLY A 41 -2.52 -14.94 16.10
N GLN A 42 -3.54 -15.14 15.26
CA GLN A 42 -3.88 -16.44 14.64
C GLN A 42 -2.86 -16.96 13.63
N ILE A 43 -2.05 -16.05 13.06
CA ILE A 43 -1.07 -16.35 12.02
C ILE A 43 0.38 -16.04 12.46
N THR A 44 0.59 -15.75 13.74
CA THR A 44 1.87 -15.22 14.25
C THR A 44 3.02 -16.16 13.94
N ASN A 45 2.86 -17.44 14.28
CA ASN A 45 3.91 -18.45 14.11
C ASN A 45 4.22 -18.64 12.63
N GLU A 46 3.21 -18.76 11.79
CA GLU A 46 3.34 -18.98 10.35
C GLU A 46 3.98 -17.79 9.62
N VAL A 47 3.73 -16.56 10.11
CA VAL A 47 4.40 -15.37 9.60
C VAL A 47 5.85 -15.33 10.06
N ASP A 48 6.17 -15.74 11.29
CA ASP A 48 7.55 -15.76 11.78
C ASP A 48 8.46 -16.73 11.02
N LEU A 49 7.90 -17.81 10.44
CA LEU A 49 8.65 -18.78 9.63
C LEU A 49 9.43 -18.13 8.48
N ILE A 50 9.01 -16.95 7.97
CA ILE A 50 9.76 -16.29 6.90
C ILE A 50 11.20 -15.93 7.32
N LYS A 51 11.44 -15.70 8.61
CA LYS A 51 12.78 -15.40 9.15
C LYS A 51 13.71 -16.61 9.08
N GLU A 52 13.14 -17.81 9.03
CA GLU A 52 13.87 -19.07 8.98
C GLU A 52 14.20 -19.51 7.55
N ILE A 53 13.55 -18.92 6.54
CA ILE A 53 13.73 -19.26 5.13
C ILE A 53 14.88 -18.43 4.54
N PRO A 54 16.01 -19.06 4.15
CA PRO A 54 17.12 -18.32 3.55
C PRO A 54 16.70 -17.72 2.21
N ASN A 55 16.93 -16.42 2.02
CA ASN A 55 16.83 -15.77 0.73
C ASN A 55 18.12 -14.98 0.45
N ARG A 56 18.89 -15.43 -0.56
CA ARG A 56 20.19 -14.83 -0.91
C ARG A 56 20.11 -13.37 -1.37
N TYR A 57 18.93 -12.89 -1.72
CA TYR A 57 18.71 -11.53 -2.19
C TYR A 57 18.34 -10.56 -1.07
N ILE A 58 17.97 -11.05 0.10
CA ILE A 58 17.46 -10.20 1.19
C ILE A 58 18.49 -10.16 2.31
N LYS A 59 18.93 -8.95 2.66
CA LYS A 59 19.92 -8.75 3.72
C LYS A 59 19.32 -8.84 5.12
N ASN A 60 18.17 -8.21 5.34
CA ASN A 60 17.49 -8.21 6.64
C ASN A 60 16.00 -8.52 6.47
N VAL A 61 15.47 -9.40 7.31
CA VAL A 61 14.06 -9.75 7.39
C VAL A 61 13.51 -9.28 8.72
N HIS A 62 12.48 -8.43 8.67
CA HIS A 62 11.82 -7.86 9.84
C HIS A 62 10.36 -8.31 9.87
N VAL A 63 9.90 -8.82 11.02
CA VAL A 63 8.48 -9.15 11.24
C VAL A 63 8.04 -8.43 12.50
N CYS A 64 6.99 -7.61 12.37
CA CYS A 64 6.39 -6.85 13.44
C CYS A 64 4.94 -7.31 13.66
N HIS A 65 4.59 -7.73 14.88
CA HIS A 65 3.25 -8.16 15.23
C HIS A 65 2.48 -7.02 15.87
N LEU A 66 1.36 -6.62 15.25
CA LEU A 66 0.53 -5.56 15.76
C LEU A 66 -0.55 -6.12 16.68
N PRO A 67 -0.86 -5.44 17.81
CA PRO A 67 -1.89 -5.90 18.75
C PRO A 67 -3.32 -5.68 18.22
N ALA A 68 -3.46 -4.97 17.10
CA ALA A 68 -4.72 -4.73 16.41
C ALA A 68 -4.47 -4.47 14.91
N ASN A 69 -5.50 -4.60 14.09
CA ASN A 69 -5.49 -4.18 12.70
C ASN A 69 -5.48 -2.65 12.62
N VAL A 70 -4.41 -2.06 12.08
CA VAL A 70 -4.25 -0.60 11.91
C VAL A 70 -4.76 -0.08 10.56
N GLY A 71 -5.34 -0.96 9.74
CA GLY A 71 -5.77 -0.68 8.38
C GLY A 71 -4.63 -0.63 7.36
N CYS A 72 -5.00 -0.55 6.08
CA CYS A 72 -4.08 -0.52 4.95
C CYS A 72 -3.14 0.70 4.99
N SER A 73 -3.72 1.91 5.06
CA SER A 73 -2.97 3.18 5.15
C SER A 73 -2.06 3.23 6.38
N GLY A 74 -2.55 2.76 7.54
CA GLY A 74 -1.74 2.65 8.76
C GLY A 74 -0.52 1.75 8.58
N ALA A 75 -0.69 0.58 7.95
CA ALA A 75 0.42 -0.34 7.71
C ALA A 75 1.43 0.20 6.67
N TRP A 76 0.96 0.83 5.59
CA TRP A 76 1.83 1.52 4.63
C TRP A 76 2.63 2.65 5.29
N ASN A 77 1.99 3.44 6.15
CA ASN A 77 2.65 4.48 6.91
C ASN A 77 3.68 3.91 7.90
N LEU A 78 3.44 2.74 8.50
CA LEU A 78 4.43 2.08 9.35
C LEU A 78 5.67 1.63 8.56
N ILE A 79 5.51 1.13 7.34
CA ILE A 79 6.65 0.80 6.44
C ILE A 79 7.51 2.05 6.21
N ILE A 80 6.88 3.18 5.88
CA ILE A 80 7.59 4.45 5.65
C ILE A 80 8.27 4.93 6.94
N LYS A 81 7.52 5.04 8.04
CA LYS A 81 7.99 5.59 9.32
C LYS A 81 9.15 4.79 9.92
N THR A 82 9.12 3.46 9.82
CA THR A 82 10.17 2.59 10.38
C THR A 82 11.47 2.58 9.56
N PHE A 83 11.41 3.02 8.30
CA PHE A 83 12.56 3.16 7.42
C PHE A 83 12.69 4.58 6.85
N MET A 84 12.49 5.59 7.68
CA MET A 84 12.43 7.01 7.29
C MET A 84 13.64 7.56 6.51
N LYS A 85 14.80 6.89 6.58
CA LYS A 85 16.03 7.29 5.89
C LYS A 85 16.16 6.66 4.50
N ALA A 86 15.24 5.79 4.10
CA ALA A 86 15.26 5.20 2.77
C ALA A 86 14.87 6.28 1.74
N PRO A 87 15.54 6.34 0.58
CA PRO A 87 15.18 7.29 -0.49
C PRO A 87 13.86 6.92 -1.19
N TYR A 88 13.41 5.68 -1.04
CA TYR A 88 12.11 5.19 -1.48
C TYR A 88 11.76 3.87 -0.79
N TRP A 89 10.49 3.50 -0.86
CA TRP A 89 9.96 2.22 -0.38
C TRP A 89 9.20 1.54 -1.51
N VAL A 90 9.40 0.23 -1.67
CA VAL A 90 8.50 -0.61 -2.46
C VAL A 90 7.46 -1.20 -1.49
N ILE A 91 6.20 -0.87 -1.70
CA ILE A 91 5.08 -1.34 -0.90
C ILE A 91 4.25 -2.29 -1.74
N ALA A 92 4.05 -3.52 -1.24
CA ALA A 92 3.39 -4.60 -1.95
C ALA A 92 2.26 -5.20 -1.10
N ASN A 93 1.13 -5.54 -1.72
CA ASN A 93 0.18 -6.45 -1.10
C ASN A 93 0.83 -7.83 -0.87
N HIS A 94 0.45 -8.51 0.22
CA HIS A 94 1.06 -9.78 0.60
C HIS A 94 0.77 -10.92 -0.39
N ASP A 95 -0.22 -10.77 -1.27
CA ASP A 95 -0.61 -11.69 -2.34
C ASP A 95 0.00 -11.38 -3.70
N ILE A 96 1.00 -10.50 -3.75
CA ILE A 96 1.84 -10.29 -4.94
C ILE A 96 2.83 -11.43 -5.14
N LYS A 97 3.15 -11.74 -6.39
CA LYS A 97 4.31 -12.56 -6.78
C LYS A 97 5.01 -11.90 -7.96
N PHE A 98 6.28 -11.54 -7.80
CA PHE A 98 7.09 -10.93 -8.85
C PHE A 98 7.45 -11.97 -9.93
N GLU A 99 7.47 -11.55 -11.20
CA GLU A 99 8.17 -12.30 -12.24
C GLU A 99 9.67 -11.91 -12.27
N PRO A 100 10.54 -12.78 -12.83
CA PRO A 100 11.96 -12.48 -12.90
C PRO A 100 12.26 -11.13 -13.56
N GLY A 101 13.13 -10.34 -12.96
CA GLY A 101 13.54 -9.02 -13.45
C GLY A 101 12.60 -7.86 -13.10
N PHE A 102 11.40 -8.12 -12.56
CA PHE A 102 10.45 -7.08 -12.18
C PHE A 102 11.04 -6.08 -11.17
N LEU A 103 11.72 -6.58 -10.13
CA LEU A 103 12.33 -5.75 -9.10
C LEU A 103 13.55 -4.97 -9.62
N GLU A 104 14.34 -5.57 -10.51
CA GLU A 104 15.45 -4.88 -11.17
C GLU A 104 14.94 -3.71 -12.02
N GLU A 105 13.90 -3.94 -12.81
CA GLU A 105 13.27 -2.90 -13.63
C GLU A 105 12.71 -1.77 -12.77
N MET A 106 11.97 -2.11 -11.71
CA MET A 106 11.43 -1.12 -10.77
C MET A 106 12.55 -0.26 -10.15
N ASN A 107 13.65 -0.89 -9.73
CA ASN A 107 14.82 -0.20 -9.22
C ASN A 107 15.47 0.72 -10.27
N ASN A 108 15.54 0.28 -11.53
CA ASN A 108 16.07 1.09 -12.63
C ASN A 108 15.22 2.34 -12.89
N LYS A 109 13.88 2.22 -12.86
CA LYS A 109 12.98 3.39 -12.96
C LYS A 109 13.16 4.34 -11.77
N ALA A 110 13.43 3.82 -10.58
CA ALA A 110 13.68 4.63 -9.38
C ALA A 110 14.95 5.50 -9.48
N GLN A 111 15.91 5.16 -10.37
CA GLN A 111 17.13 5.95 -10.53
C GLN A 111 16.87 7.32 -11.19
N ASP A 112 15.75 7.47 -11.90
CA ASP A 112 15.31 8.77 -12.38
C ASP A 112 14.85 9.64 -11.21
N LYS A 113 15.59 10.70 -10.90
CA LYS A 113 15.34 11.59 -9.76
C LYS A 113 13.99 12.31 -9.86
N GLU A 114 13.46 12.52 -11.06
CA GLU A 114 12.19 13.21 -11.27
C GLU A 114 10.99 12.29 -11.04
N VAL A 115 11.15 10.96 -11.19
CA VAL A 115 10.08 10.01 -10.94
C VAL A 115 9.75 9.96 -9.46
N GLY A 116 8.48 10.22 -9.12
CA GLY A 116 7.98 10.17 -7.74
C GLY A 116 7.38 8.83 -7.36
N ILE A 117 6.70 8.17 -8.30
CA ILE A 117 6.02 6.89 -8.11
C ILE A 117 6.29 5.97 -9.30
N VAL A 118 6.54 4.69 -9.03
CA VAL A 118 6.56 3.61 -10.03
C VAL A 118 5.51 2.57 -9.64
N HIS A 119 4.55 2.33 -10.53
CA HIS A 119 3.52 1.31 -10.35
C HIS A 119 3.90 0.04 -11.11
N GLY A 120 3.42 -1.12 -10.64
CA GLY A 120 3.59 -2.38 -11.37
C GLY A 120 2.86 -2.38 -12.71
N ASN A 121 1.55 -2.07 -12.69
CA ASN A 121 0.74 -1.99 -13.90
C ASN A 121 -0.45 -1.04 -13.75
N GLY A 122 -0.75 -0.27 -14.81
CA GLY A 122 -1.97 0.53 -14.94
C GLY A 122 -2.17 1.61 -13.88
N GLY A 123 -1.12 2.03 -13.17
CA GLY A 123 -1.25 2.94 -12.03
C GLY A 123 -1.86 2.31 -10.77
N GLY A 124 -1.94 0.97 -10.69
CA GLY A 124 -2.45 0.25 -9.54
C GLY A 124 -1.59 0.39 -8.29
N TRP A 125 -2.22 0.29 -7.11
CA TRP A 125 -1.59 0.47 -5.80
C TRP A 125 -1.39 -0.85 -5.05
N ASP A 126 -1.56 -1.98 -5.75
CA ASP A 126 -1.27 -3.32 -5.22
C ASP A 126 0.24 -3.62 -5.14
N ILE A 127 1.04 -2.95 -5.96
CA ILE A 127 2.49 -2.88 -5.87
C ILE A 127 2.98 -1.53 -6.42
N PHE A 128 3.67 -0.76 -5.59
CA PHE A 128 4.20 0.53 -5.98
C PHE A 128 5.49 0.88 -5.25
N LEU A 129 6.33 1.67 -5.90
CA LEU A 129 7.47 2.36 -5.31
C LEU A 129 7.09 3.80 -5.06
N LEU A 130 7.34 4.30 -3.86
CA LEU A 130 7.10 5.68 -3.46
C LEU A 130 8.40 6.35 -3.00
N LYS A 131 8.75 7.49 -3.61
CA LYS A 131 9.94 8.26 -3.20
C LYS A 131 9.71 9.09 -1.94
N ASP A 132 10.77 9.32 -1.19
CA ASP A 132 10.80 10.17 0.01
C ASP A 132 10.22 11.57 -0.23
N TRP A 133 10.59 12.22 -1.34
CA TRP A 133 10.10 13.57 -1.66
C TRP A 133 8.58 13.61 -1.92
N MET A 134 7.98 12.50 -2.36
CA MET A 134 6.52 12.41 -2.47
C MET A 134 5.87 12.47 -1.09
N VAL A 135 6.45 11.78 -0.10
CA VAL A 135 5.97 11.81 1.29
C VAL A 135 6.22 13.19 1.92
N GLU A 136 7.37 13.80 1.66
CA GLU A 136 7.70 15.15 2.13
C GLU A 136 6.68 16.19 1.61
N LYS A 137 6.30 16.09 0.32
CA LYS A 137 5.40 17.06 -0.32
C LYS A 137 3.92 16.78 -0.08
N TYR A 138 3.48 15.53 -0.22
CA TYR A 138 2.07 15.14 -0.20
C TYR A 138 1.66 14.40 1.09
N GLY A 139 2.57 14.29 2.05
CA GLY A 139 2.32 13.70 3.35
C GLY A 139 2.22 12.17 3.31
N LEU A 140 1.73 11.63 4.41
CA LEU A 140 1.44 10.20 4.55
C LEU A 140 0.02 9.87 4.08
N PHE A 141 -0.27 8.58 3.90
CA PHE A 141 -1.62 8.11 3.58
C PHE A 141 -2.60 8.46 4.71
N ASP A 142 -3.83 8.84 4.36
CA ASP A 142 -4.84 9.26 5.33
C ASP A 142 -5.36 8.06 6.13
N GLU A 143 -5.00 7.97 7.41
CA GLU A 143 -5.38 6.88 8.31
C GLU A 143 -6.87 6.92 8.71
N ASN A 144 -7.63 7.96 8.31
CA ASN A 144 -9.09 7.91 8.34
C ASN A 144 -9.64 6.88 7.36
N LEU A 145 -8.90 6.50 6.32
CA LEU A 145 -9.29 5.51 5.30
C LEU A 145 -8.96 4.11 5.81
N TYR A 146 -9.79 3.67 6.75
CA TYR A 146 -9.69 2.42 7.50
C TYR A 146 -10.93 1.55 7.22
N PRO A 147 -10.83 0.21 7.19
CA PRO A 147 -9.62 -0.62 7.33
C PRO A 147 -8.80 -0.73 6.02
N GLY A 148 -9.32 -0.17 4.94
CA GLY A 148 -8.70 -0.09 3.62
C GLY A 148 -9.75 0.36 2.61
N TYR A 149 -9.34 0.43 1.35
CA TYR A 149 -10.03 1.07 0.24
C TYR A 149 -10.12 2.61 0.37
N CYS A 150 -9.84 3.26 -0.77
CA CYS A 150 -9.80 4.71 -0.98
C CYS A 150 -8.51 5.41 -0.53
N GLU A 151 -7.61 4.77 0.24
CA GLU A 151 -6.31 5.35 0.61
C GLU A 151 -5.42 5.70 -0.59
N ASP A 152 -5.47 4.87 -1.62
CA ASP A 152 -4.81 5.05 -2.91
C ASP A 152 -5.42 6.20 -3.70
N MET A 153 -6.75 6.25 -3.75
CA MET A 153 -7.50 7.31 -4.42
C MET A 153 -7.25 8.67 -3.76
N ASP A 154 -7.27 8.73 -2.42
CA ASP A 154 -6.92 9.94 -1.67
C ASP A 154 -5.51 10.42 -1.99
N TYR A 155 -4.53 9.52 -1.96
CA TYR A 155 -3.14 9.87 -2.22
C TYR A 155 -2.98 10.38 -3.66
N GLY A 156 -3.66 9.75 -4.63
CA GLY A 156 -3.76 10.21 -6.01
C GLY A 156 -4.34 11.62 -6.16
N MET A 157 -5.40 11.94 -5.41
CA MET A 157 -6.01 13.27 -5.46
C MET A 157 -5.06 14.39 -4.98
N ARG A 158 -4.14 14.10 -4.06
CA ARG A 158 -3.22 15.12 -3.51
C ARG A 158 -2.26 15.71 -4.54
N PHE A 159 -2.00 14.98 -5.61
CA PHE A 159 -1.09 15.42 -6.67
C PHE A 159 -1.76 15.48 -8.05
N ILE A 160 -3.08 15.32 -8.15
CA ILE A 160 -3.78 15.31 -9.44
C ILE A 160 -3.66 16.63 -10.20
N HIS A 161 -3.46 17.74 -9.48
CA HIS A 161 -3.29 19.08 -10.03
C HIS A 161 -1.81 19.48 -10.20
N ASP A 162 -0.88 18.59 -9.90
CA ASP A 162 0.56 18.80 -10.00
C ASP A 162 1.16 17.94 -11.13
N ASP A 163 2.29 18.39 -11.70
CA ASP A 163 3.00 17.67 -12.75
C ASP A 163 3.96 16.60 -12.17
N VAL A 164 3.39 15.63 -11.46
CA VAL A 164 4.18 14.51 -10.89
C VAL A 164 4.49 13.49 -11.97
N LYS A 165 5.77 13.31 -12.27
CA LYS A 165 6.26 12.24 -13.14
C LYS A 165 6.06 10.88 -12.47
N ARG A 166 5.27 10.04 -13.12
CA ARG A 166 4.96 8.66 -12.68
C ARG A 166 5.29 7.66 -13.78
N VAL A 167 5.72 6.48 -13.37
CA VAL A 167 5.76 5.30 -14.25
C VAL A 167 4.51 4.47 -13.93
N LEU A 168 3.59 4.37 -14.89
CA LEU A 168 2.29 3.74 -14.66
C LEU A 168 2.31 2.22 -14.83
N SER A 169 3.23 1.70 -15.64
CA SER A 169 3.43 0.27 -15.85
C SER A 169 4.91 -0.03 -16.04
N LEU A 170 5.31 -1.21 -15.57
CA LEU A 170 6.56 -1.86 -15.95
C LEU A 170 6.31 -2.81 -17.12
N ASP A 171 7.38 -3.12 -17.85
CA ASP A 171 7.34 -4.10 -18.94
C ASP A 171 7.30 -5.53 -18.39
N SER A 172 8.00 -5.76 -17.27
CA SER A 172 7.99 -7.01 -16.52
C SER A 172 6.65 -7.21 -15.81
N GLY A 173 6.15 -8.45 -15.80
CA GLY A 173 4.88 -8.77 -15.16
C GLY A 173 4.99 -9.16 -13.69
N TYR A 174 3.83 -9.35 -13.08
CA TYR A 174 3.67 -9.89 -11.73
C TYR A 174 2.26 -10.50 -11.61
N TYR A 175 2.00 -11.20 -10.51
CA TYR A 175 0.69 -11.76 -10.17
C TYR A 175 0.14 -11.04 -8.94
N HIS A 176 -1.18 -10.84 -8.91
CA HIS A 176 -1.92 -10.38 -7.74
C HIS A 176 -3.00 -11.41 -7.44
N GLY A 177 -2.75 -12.28 -6.47
CA GLY A 177 -3.49 -13.54 -6.34
C GLY A 177 -2.94 -14.65 -7.25
N GLY A 178 -3.77 -15.58 -7.68
CA GLY A 178 -3.37 -16.73 -8.48
C GLY A 178 -3.23 -16.43 -9.98
N LYS A 179 -3.88 -15.39 -10.49
CA LYS A 179 -3.92 -15.07 -11.92
C LYS A 179 -3.03 -13.88 -12.30
N LYS A 180 -2.65 -13.86 -13.57
CA LYS A 180 -1.87 -12.77 -14.20
C LYS A 180 -2.82 -11.86 -14.97
N ASN A 181 -2.62 -10.55 -14.86
CA ASN A 181 -3.42 -9.52 -15.55
C ASN A 181 -4.93 -9.64 -15.31
N ASP A 182 -5.34 -10.25 -14.20
CA ASP A 182 -6.73 -10.48 -13.83
C ASP A 182 -6.86 -10.24 -12.32
N TYR A 183 -7.61 -9.21 -11.95
CA TYR A 183 -7.86 -8.85 -10.54
C TYR A 183 -8.97 -9.69 -9.89
N SER A 184 -9.58 -10.65 -10.61
CA SER A 184 -10.70 -11.46 -10.12
C SER A 184 -10.35 -12.36 -8.93
N ASP A 185 -9.07 -12.61 -8.67
CA ASP A 185 -8.60 -13.37 -7.52
C ASP A 185 -7.50 -12.67 -6.69
N GLY A 186 -7.32 -11.36 -6.85
CA GLY A 186 -6.55 -10.54 -5.91
C GLY A 186 -7.36 -10.16 -4.65
N SER A 187 -6.81 -9.31 -3.78
CA SER A 187 -7.47 -8.88 -2.53
C SER A 187 -7.78 -10.04 -1.57
N GLN A 188 -6.77 -10.86 -1.30
CA GLN A 188 -6.93 -12.12 -0.56
C GLN A 188 -7.41 -11.96 0.89
N THR A 189 -7.26 -10.77 1.49
CA THR A 189 -7.71 -10.49 2.87
C THR A 189 -9.19 -10.83 3.09
N TRP A 190 -10.11 -10.23 2.30
CA TRP A 190 -11.54 -10.46 2.51
C TRP A 190 -12.05 -11.70 1.76
N ARG A 191 -11.37 -12.13 0.69
CA ARG A 191 -11.71 -13.36 -0.03
C ARG A 191 -11.43 -14.61 0.78
N SER A 192 -10.35 -14.60 1.58
CA SER A 192 -9.98 -15.72 2.45
C SER A 192 -10.80 -15.76 3.75
N GLU A 193 -11.46 -14.66 4.11
CA GLU A 193 -12.26 -14.55 5.32
C GLU A 193 -13.61 -13.86 5.02
N PRO A 194 -14.59 -14.58 4.44
CA PRO A 194 -15.86 -13.97 4.02
C PRO A 194 -16.64 -13.29 5.15
N SER A 195 -16.40 -13.66 6.42
CA SER A 195 -17.04 -13.06 7.59
C SER A 195 -16.76 -11.56 7.75
N ILE A 196 -15.61 -11.06 7.26
CA ILE A 196 -15.26 -9.63 7.35
C ILE A 196 -15.71 -8.81 6.12
N ALA A 197 -16.16 -9.47 5.05
CA ALA A 197 -16.48 -8.82 3.77
C ALA A 197 -17.58 -7.75 3.91
N HIS A 198 -18.61 -8.01 4.72
CA HIS A 198 -19.67 -7.03 4.95
C HIS A 198 -19.16 -5.79 5.68
N GLY A 199 -18.37 -5.96 6.74
CA GLY A 199 -17.77 -4.84 7.49
C GLY A 199 -16.85 -4.00 6.61
N ILE A 200 -16.05 -4.65 5.77
CA ILE A 200 -15.20 -3.98 4.78
C ILE A 200 -16.03 -3.19 3.76
N HIS A 201 -17.11 -3.76 3.24
CA HIS A 201 -17.99 -3.07 2.31
C HIS A 201 -18.60 -1.82 2.94
N VAL A 202 -19.16 -1.93 4.15
CA VAL A 202 -19.71 -0.77 4.88
C VAL A 202 -18.65 0.30 5.12
N ALA A 203 -17.44 -0.10 5.53
CA ALA A 203 -16.33 0.83 5.73
C ALA A 203 -15.89 1.51 4.43
N HIS A 204 -15.86 0.79 3.32
CA HIS A 204 -15.55 1.35 1.99
C HIS A 204 -16.60 2.39 1.57
N GLU A 205 -17.90 2.13 1.76
CA GLU A 205 -18.94 3.13 1.50
C GLU A 205 -18.76 4.41 2.35
N MET A 206 -18.41 4.26 3.63
CA MET A 206 -18.10 5.38 4.51
C MET A 206 -16.83 6.12 4.07
N ASN A 207 -15.80 5.42 3.58
CA ASN A 207 -14.58 6.02 3.05
C ASN A 207 -14.86 6.85 1.79
N LYS A 208 -15.74 6.37 0.90
CA LYS A 208 -16.18 7.14 -0.28
C LYS A 208 -16.87 8.44 0.11
N GLN A 209 -17.77 8.40 1.10
CA GLN A 209 -18.41 9.60 1.64
C GLN A 209 -17.39 10.58 2.22
N TYR A 210 -16.37 10.09 2.92
CA TYR A 210 -15.27 10.92 3.40
C TYR A 210 -14.50 11.57 2.25
N LEU A 211 -14.21 10.84 1.15
CA LEU A 211 -13.59 11.43 -0.04
C LEU A 211 -14.50 12.42 -0.76
N HIS A 212 -15.82 12.22 -0.79
CA HIS A 212 -16.75 13.22 -1.33
C HIS A 212 -16.63 14.55 -0.58
N LEU A 213 -16.53 14.50 0.75
CA LEU A 213 -16.32 15.68 1.57
C LEU A 213 -14.93 16.30 1.34
N LYS A 214 -13.89 15.47 1.22
CA LYS A 214 -12.50 15.93 1.10
C LYS A 214 -12.20 16.50 -0.30
N TRP A 215 -12.62 15.83 -1.36
CA TRP A 215 -12.17 16.09 -2.73
C TRP A 215 -13.30 16.43 -3.73
N ASN A 216 -14.57 16.46 -3.31
CA ASN A 216 -15.76 16.51 -4.17
C ASN A 216 -16.05 15.15 -4.85
N GLU A 217 -17.30 14.84 -5.17
CA GLU A 217 -17.72 13.60 -5.85
C GLU A 217 -16.97 13.32 -7.16
N THR A 218 -16.45 14.37 -7.79
CA THR A 218 -15.62 14.38 -8.99
C THR A 218 -14.28 13.66 -8.85
N TRP A 219 -13.86 13.27 -7.63
CA TRP A 219 -12.70 12.37 -7.46
C TRP A 219 -12.93 11.01 -8.12
N GLN A 220 -14.19 10.62 -8.31
CA GLN A 220 -14.56 9.40 -9.01
C GLN A 220 -14.47 9.64 -10.52
N ALA A 221 -13.68 8.83 -11.22
CA ALA A 221 -13.40 8.99 -12.65
C ALA A 221 -14.64 8.99 -13.57
N HIS A 222 -15.81 8.54 -13.10
CA HIS A 222 -17.06 8.52 -13.87
C HIS A 222 -17.98 9.73 -13.58
N VAL A 223 -17.56 10.65 -12.72
CA VAL A 223 -18.31 11.87 -12.37
C VAL A 223 -17.63 13.06 -13.05
N GLU A 224 -18.38 13.81 -13.86
CA GLU A 224 -17.86 14.98 -14.57
C GLU A 224 -17.64 16.17 -13.61
N GLY A 225 -16.52 16.89 -13.78
CA GLY A 225 -16.22 18.13 -13.08
C GLY A 225 -14.77 18.22 -12.59
N GLU A 226 -14.44 19.28 -11.85
CA GLU A 226 -13.13 19.45 -11.23
C GLU A 226 -13.14 18.97 -9.77
N THR A 227 -12.04 18.37 -9.32
CA THR A 227 -11.80 18.02 -7.92
C THR A 227 -11.42 19.26 -7.11
N ASN A 228 -11.63 19.20 -5.79
CA ASN A 228 -11.11 20.24 -4.90
C ASN A 228 -9.58 20.27 -4.98
N LYS A 229 -8.99 21.48 -5.01
CA LYS A 229 -7.52 21.64 -5.03
C LYS A 229 -6.87 21.45 -3.67
N THR A 230 -7.63 21.64 -2.60
CA THR A 230 -7.19 21.48 -1.21
C THR A 230 -8.14 20.58 -0.45
N PRO A 231 -7.67 19.86 0.60
CA PRO A 231 -8.54 19.00 1.39
C PRO A 231 -9.72 19.77 1.97
N PHE A 232 -10.91 19.19 1.83
CA PHE A 232 -12.20 19.75 2.27
C PHE A 232 -12.54 21.11 1.63
N ASN A 233 -11.87 21.45 0.52
CA ASN A 233 -11.95 22.76 -0.14
C ASN A 233 -11.66 23.94 0.81
N ILE A 234 -10.84 23.71 1.85
CA ILE A 234 -10.44 24.78 2.78
C ILE A 234 -9.27 25.52 2.14
N PRO A 235 -9.39 26.84 1.89
CA PRO A 235 -8.28 27.64 1.40
C PRO A 235 -7.07 27.51 2.34
N ASP A 236 -5.87 27.48 1.76
CA ASP A 236 -4.58 27.38 2.47
C ASP A 236 -4.33 26.08 3.26
N MET A 237 -5.26 25.11 3.24
CA MET A 237 -5.01 23.79 3.82
C MET A 237 -3.97 23.04 2.96
N PRO A 238 -2.83 22.59 3.54
CA PRO A 238 -1.83 21.85 2.78
C PRO A 238 -2.41 20.57 2.18
N VAL A 239 -2.06 20.23 0.94
CA VAL A 239 -2.46 18.97 0.30
C VAL A 239 -2.01 17.73 1.07
N SER A 240 -0.94 17.86 1.86
CA SER A 240 -0.42 16.82 2.75
C SER A 240 -1.22 16.63 4.04
N PHE A 241 -2.19 17.49 4.32
CA PHE A 241 -2.92 17.48 5.58
C PHE A 241 -3.74 16.19 5.77
N THR A 242 -3.55 15.58 6.94
CA THR A 242 -4.36 14.48 7.44
C THR A 242 -4.73 14.74 8.90
N THR A 243 -5.87 14.23 9.31
CA THR A 243 -6.28 14.14 10.72
C THR A 243 -6.47 12.67 11.09
N TYR A 244 -6.81 12.40 12.34
CA TYR A 244 -7.25 11.07 12.75
C TYR A 244 -8.54 11.21 13.56
N ASP A 245 -9.69 11.10 12.87
CA ASP A 245 -11.00 11.07 13.50
C ASP A 245 -11.24 9.70 14.13
N LEU A 246 -10.88 9.59 15.40
CA LEU A 246 -11.05 8.38 16.20
C LEU A 246 -12.50 7.90 16.23
N GLY A 247 -13.48 8.81 16.21
CA GLY A 247 -14.89 8.46 16.18
C GLY A 247 -15.29 7.82 14.86
N PHE A 248 -14.82 8.36 13.74
CA PHE A 248 -15.05 7.82 12.40
C PHE A 248 -14.38 6.46 12.21
N VAL A 249 -13.12 6.32 12.63
CA VAL A 249 -12.39 5.06 12.50
C VAL A 249 -13.02 3.96 13.37
N ARG A 250 -13.41 4.26 14.62
CA ARG A 250 -14.06 3.28 15.51
C ARG A 250 -15.37 2.73 14.95
N ARG A 251 -16.16 3.53 14.21
CA ARG A 251 -17.41 3.06 13.57
C ARG A 251 -17.16 2.01 12.49
N LYS A 252 -15.94 1.94 11.94
CA LYS A 252 -15.53 1.03 10.86
C LYS A 252 -14.65 -0.12 11.35
N HIS A 253 -14.37 -0.18 12.65
CA HIS A 253 -13.49 -1.18 13.25
C HIS A 253 -14.00 -2.60 12.98
N LEU A 254 -13.13 -3.48 12.48
CA LEU A 254 -13.52 -4.85 12.11
C LEU A 254 -13.59 -5.82 13.30
N GLY A 255 -13.25 -5.35 14.50
CA GLY A 255 -13.29 -6.13 15.74
C GLY A 255 -11.97 -6.78 16.13
N PHE A 256 -10.89 -6.46 15.43
CA PHE A 256 -9.53 -6.92 15.68
C PHE A 256 -8.52 -5.96 15.08
#